data_AF-A0AAW5KFT2-F1
#
_entry.id   AF-A0AAW5KFT2-F1
#
_cell.length_a   1.000
_cell.length_b   1.000
_cell.length_c   1.000
_cell.angle_alpha   90.00
_cell.angle_beta   90.00
_cell.angle_gamma   90.00
#
_symmetry.space_group_name_H-M   'P 1'
#
loop_
_entity.id
_entity.type
_entity.pdbx_description
1 polymer ?
#
loop_
_entity_poly.entity_id
_entity_poly.type
_entity_poly.pdbx_seq_one_letter_code
_entity_poly.pdbx_strand_id
1 'polypeptide(L)'
;LAFCRKHIHWLGDYALFMALKGQFGGRPWQEWEEDIRLREPAALRRYRTLLKDDIAYHKYLQYLFFKQWAALKEYAAAQGVGLIGDIPLYVSMDSADVWSNP
;
A
#
# COMPACT_ATOMS: atom_id res chain seq x y z
N LEU A 1 16.15 -0.54 3.21
CA LEU A 1 15.83 0.90 3.04
C LEU A 1 15.71 1.36 1.58
N ALA A 2 16.47 0.80 0.62
CA ALA A 2 16.42 1.20 -0.79
C ALA A 2 15.02 1.08 -1.44
N PHE A 3 14.32 -0.04 -1.24
CA PHE A 3 12.95 -0.26 -1.75
C PHE A 3 11.98 0.83 -1.25
N CYS A 4 11.95 1.07 0.06
CA CYS A 4 11.07 2.09 0.64
C CYS A 4 11.36 3.51 0.11
N ARG A 5 12.62 3.86 -0.12
CA ARG A 5 12.99 5.16 -0.71
C ARG A 5 12.52 5.27 -2.16
N LYS A 6 12.70 4.21 -2.96
CA LYS A 6 12.26 4.16 -4.37
C LYS A 6 10.74 4.33 -4.51
N HIS A 7 9.98 3.82 -3.54
CA HIS A 7 8.51 3.80 -3.57
C HIS A 7 7.86 4.75 -2.55
N ILE A 8 8.57 5.79 -2.12
CA ILE A 8 8.14 6.67 -1.02
C ILE A 8 6.79 7.35 -1.25
N HIS A 9 6.43 7.60 -2.51
CA HIS A 9 5.24 8.36 -2.91
C HIS A 9 3.92 7.61 -2.70
N TRP A 10 3.93 6.27 -2.58
CA TRP A 10 2.70 5.49 -2.36
C TRP A 10 2.82 4.48 -1.21
N LEU A 11 4.01 3.90 -1.02
CA LEU A 11 4.19 2.75 -0.13
C LEU A 11 3.86 3.08 1.33
N GLY A 12 4.11 4.33 1.74
CA GLY A 12 3.82 4.79 3.10
C GLY A 12 2.33 4.77 3.41
N ASP A 13 1.53 5.37 2.54
CA ASP A 13 0.08 5.44 2.70
C ASP A 13 -0.59 4.08 2.46
N TYR A 14 -0.15 3.33 1.46
CA TYR A 14 -0.62 1.95 1.24
C TYR A 14 -0.41 1.07 2.49
N ALA A 15 0.79 1.07 3.06
CA ALA A 15 1.08 0.20 4.20
C ALA A 15 0.31 0.62 5.46
N LEU A 16 0.11 1.92 5.66
CA LEU A 16 -0.71 2.43 6.76
C LEU A 16 -2.20 2.08 6.54
N PHE A 17 -2.72 2.26 5.33
CA PHE A 17 -4.08 1.89 4.97
C PHE A 17 -4.35 0.41 5.24
N MET A 18 -3.46 -0.48 4.79
CA MET A 18 -3.62 -1.92 5.01
C MET A 18 -3.58 -2.30 6.50
N ALA A 19 -2.68 -1.69 7.26
CA ALA A 19 -2.61 -1.90 8.71
C ALA A 19 -3.89 -1.42 9.43
N LEU A 20 -4.40 -0.24 9.05
CA LEU A 20 -5.67 0.29 9.56
C LEU A 20 -6.85 -0.61 9.18
N LYS A 21 -6.88 -1.09 7.94
CA LYS A 21 -7.91 -2.04 7.49
C LYS A 21 -7.91 -3.30 8.34
N GLY A 22 -6.74 -3.82 8.72
CA GLY A 22 -6.61 -4.89 9.72
C GLY A 22 -7.16 -4.50 11.09
N GLN A 23 -6.72 -3.35 11.62
CA GLN A 23 -7.15 -2.81 12.91
C GLN A 23 -8.68 -2.64 13.03
N PHE A 24 -9.35 -2.25 11.93
CA PHE A 24 -10.79 -2.04 11.90
C PHE A 24 -11.60 -3.26 11.43
N GLY A 25 -10.99 -4.45 11.38
CA GLY A 25 -11.69 -5.71 11.07
C GLY A 25 -12.07 -5.85 9.59
N GLY A 26 -11.31 -5.24 8.69
CA GLY A 26 -11.54 -5.29 7.25
C GLY A 26 -12.54 -4.26 6.72
N ARG A 27 -13.14 -3.44 7.60
CA ARG A 27 -14.11 -2.40 7.23
C ARG A 27 -13.50 -1.37 6.27
N PRO A 28 -14.32 -0.82 5.35
CA PRO A 28 -13.86 0.19 4.41
C PRO A 28 -13.54 1.50 5.14
N TRP A 29 -12.67 2.34 4.57
CA TRP A 29 -12.13 3.50 5.28
C TRP A 29 -13.16 4.56 5.68
N GLN A 30 -14.29 4.61 4.99
CA GLN A 30 -15.41 5.50 5.30
C GLN A 30 -16.07 5.17 6.65
N GLU A 31 -15.89 3.95 7.16
CA GLU A 31 -16.43 3.48 8.44
C GLU A 31 -15.40 3.52 9.58
N TRP A 32 -14.18 3.99 9.34
CA TRP A 32 -13.18 4.16 10.38
C TRP A 32 -13.52 5.34 11.29
N GLU A 33 -12.83 5.42 12.43
CA GLU A 33 -12.89 6.58 13.32
C GLU A 33 -12.66 7.88 12.52
N GLU A 34 -13.42 8.93 12.86
CA GLU A 34 -13.44 10.17 12.08
C GLU A 34 -12.04 10.80 11.92
N ASP A 35 -11.25 10.81 13.00
CA ASP A 35 -9.92 11.42 13.03
C ASP A 35 -8.96 10.79 12.01
N ILE A 36 -8.96 9.45 11.88
CA ILE A 36 -8.10 8.74 10.94
C ILE A 36 -8.72 8.65 9.54
N ARG A 37 -10.06 8.59 9.45
CA ARG A 37 -10.80 8.70 8.18
C ARG A 37 -10.47 10.02 7.48
N LEU A 38 -10.44 11.13 8.23
CA LEU A 38 -10.06 12.47 7.76
C LEU A 38 -8.54 12.73 7.78
N ARG A 39 -7.74 11.72 8.15
CA ARG A 39 -6.26 11.78 8.16
C ARG A 39 -5.71 12.93 9.01
N GLU A 40 -6.34 13.19 10.15
CA GLU A 40 -5.85 14.20 11.09
C GLU A 40 -4.39 13.91 11.49
N PRO A 41 -3.51 14.92 11.53
CA PRO A 41 -2.09 14.71 11.81
C PRO A 41 -1.82 13.97 13.12
N ALA A 42 -2.64 14.19 14.15
CA ALA A 42 -2.52 13.51 15.44
C ALA A 42 -2.88 12.02 15.33
N ALA A 43 -3.99 11.68 14.67
CA ALA A 43 -4.40 10.30 14.43
C ALA A 43 -3.38 9.54 13.58
N LEU A 44 -2.85 10.17 12.52
CA LEU A 44 -1.80 9.58 11.69
C LEU A 44 -0.55 9.24 12.52
N ARG A 45 -0.09 10.13 13.40
CA ARG A 45 1.06 9.86 14.28
C ARG A 45 0.76 8.74 15.28
N ARG A 46 -0.42 8.75 15.89
CA ARG A 46 -0.90 7.72 16.82
C ARG A 46 -0.86 6.35 16.15
N TYR A 47 -1.54 6.19 15.01
CA TYR A 47 -1.65 4.92 14.31
C TYR A 47 -0.34 4.46 13.68
N ARG A 48 0.52 5.37 13.19
CA ARG A 48 1.87 4.99 12.73
C ARG A 48 2.75 4.41 13.83
N THR A 49 2.53 4.84 15.07
CA THR A 49 3.24 4.32 16.24
C THR A 49 2.63 3.00 16.69
N LEU A 50 1.30 2.97 16.83
CA LEU A 50 0.55 1.80 17.29
C LEU A 50 0.72 0.60 16.36
N LEU A 51 0.64 0.82 15.04
CA LEU A 51 0.63 -0.23 14.02
C LEU A 51 1.99 -0.37 13.30
N LYS A 52 3.08 0.01 13.98
CA LYS A 52 4.41 0.07 13.36
C LYS A 52 4.84 -1.26 12.72
N ASP A 53 4.57 -2.37 13.39
CA ASP A 53 4.99 -3.69 12.94
C ASP A 53 4.12 -4.19 11.78
N ASP A 54 2.81 -3.94 11.81
CA ASP A 54 1.90 -4.25 10.68
C ASP A 54 2.25 -3.42 9.44
N ILE A 55 2.58 -2.14 9.62
CA ILE A 55 3.07 -1.27 8.55
C ILE A 55 4.37 -1.83 7.96
N ALA A 56 5.29 -2.29 8.81
CA ALA A 56 6.53 -2.91 8.34
C ALA A 56 6.27 -4.22 7.58
N TYR A 57 5.32 -5.03 8.06
CA TYR A 57 4.89 -6.27 7.41
C TYR A 57 4.33 -6.00 6.01
N HIS A 58 3.40 -5.05 5.84
CA HIS A 58 2.87 -4.72 4.51
C HIS A 58 3.93 -4.16 3.56
N LYS A 59 4.89 -3.37 4.06
CA LYS A 59 6.05 -2.93 3.25
C LYS A 59 6.91 -4.10 2.80
N TYR A 60 7.10 -5.09 3.68
CA TYR A 60 7.87 -6.29 3.37
C TYR A 60 7.18 -7.16 2.31
N LEU A 61 5.85 -7.33 2.39
CA LEU A 61 5.09 -8.03 1.36
C LEU A 61 5.25 -7.36 -0.01
N GLN A 62 5.15 -6.04 -0.09
CA GLN A 62 5.39 -5.31 -1.33
C GLN A 62 6.83 -5.49 -1.84
N TYR A 63 7.83 -5.45 -0.95
CA TYR A 63 9.21 -5.75 -1.33
C TYR A 63 9.35 -7.15 -1.95
N LEU A 64 8.76 -8.18 -1.34
CA LEU A 64 8.80 -9.54 -1.87
C LEU A 64 8.13 -9.65 -3.24
N PHE A 65 6.94 -9.05 -3.39
CA PHE A 65 6.22 -9.04 -4.66
C PHE A 65 7.07 -8.41 -5.77
N PHE A 66 7.62 -7.21 -5.55
CA PHE A 66 8.43 -6.52 -6.56
C PHE A 66 9.72 -7.27 -6.88
N LYS A 67 10.34 -7.94 -5.90
CA LYS A 67 11.51 -8.79 -6.12
C LYS A 67 11.18 -9.96 -7.04
N GLN A 68 10.11 -10.69 -6.75
CA GLN A 68 9.67 -11.84 -7.56
C GLN A 68 9.20 -11.41 -8.95
N TRP A 69 8.44 -10.33 -9.03
CA TRP A 69 7.96 -9.76 -10.29
C TRP A 69 9.11 -9.30 -11.19
N ALA A 70 10.16 -8.69 -10.63
CA ALA A 70 11.35 -8.31 -11.39
C ALA A 70 12.04 -9.54 -12.01
N ALA A 71 12.27 -10.60 -11.21
CA ALA A 71 12.87 -11.84 -11.69
C ALA A 71 12.03 -12.51 -12.80
N LEU A 72 10.70 -12.51 -12.67
CA LEU A 72 9.81 -13.04 -13.70
C LEU A 72 9.89 -12.24 -15.00
N LYS A 73 9.89 -10.90 -14.91
CA LYS A 73 10.01 -10.03 -16.08
C LYS A 73 11.34 -10.21 -16.81
N GLU A 74 12.44 -10.32 -16.05
CA GLU A 74 13.77 -10.59 -16.62
C GLU A 74 13.80 -11.92 -17.34
N TYR A 75 13.23 -12.97 -16.74
CA TYR A 75 13.13 -14.28 -17.36
C TYR A 75 12.29 -14.25 -18.64
N ALA A 76 11.10 -13.64 -18.62
CA ALA A 76 10.24 -13.52 -19.80
C ALA A 76 10.95 -12.78 -20.94
N ALA A 77 11.63 -11.66 -20.64
CA ALA A 77 12.40 -10.91 -21.62
C ALA A 77 13.53 -11.76 -22.23
N ALA A 78 14.24 -12.56 -21.42
CA ALA A 78 15.27 -13.47 -21.92
C ALA A 78 14.72 -14.57 -22.84
N GLN A 79 13.43 -14.92 -22.71
CA GLN A 79 12.73 -15.85 -23.59
C GLN A 79 12.05 -15.16 -24.80
N GLY A 80 12.24 -13.86 -24.98
CA GLY A 80 11.57 -13.10 -26.04
C GLY A 80 10.06 -12.91 -25.83
N VAL A 81 9.58 -13.12 -24.60
CA VAL A 81 8.16 -13.00 -24.24
C VAL A 81 7.88 -11.60 -23.69
N GLY A 82 6.95 -10.88 -24.32
CA GLY A 82 6.43 -9.61 -23.84
C GLY A 82 5.33 -9.78 -22.79
N LEU A 83 5.29 -8.88 -21.80
CA LEU A 83 4.24 -8.85 -20.78
C LEU A 83 3.38 -7.59 -20.97
N ILE A 84 2.08 -7.78 -21.17
CA ILE A 84 1.11 -6.70 -21.31
C ILE A 84 0.42 -6.51 -19.96
N GLY A 85 0.53 -5.30 -19.40
CA GLY A 85 -0.18 -4.91 -18.18
C GLY A 85 -1.60 -4.44 -18.48
N ASP A 86 -2.44 -4.45 -17.46
CA ASP A 86 -3.79 -3.90 -17.50
C ASP A 86 -3.96 -2.88 -16.37
N ILE A 87 -4.52 -1.71 -16.69
CA ILE A 87 -4.72 -0.60 -15.75
C ILE A 87 -6.18 -0.20 -15.83
N PRO A 88 -6.98 -0.43 -14.77
CA PRO A 88 -8.36 0.03 -14.71
C PRO A 88 -8.48 1.54 -14.89
N LEU A 89 -9.55 2.00 -15.56
CA LEU A 89 -9.83 3.44 -15.73
C LEU A 89 -10.13 4.14 -14.40
N TYR A 90 -10.74 3.43 -13.44
CA TYR A 90 -11.10 3.96 -12.13
C TYR A 90 -10.46 3.14 -11.01
N VAL A 91 -10.10 3.84 -9.94
CA VAL A 91 -9.67 3.23 -8.68
C VAL A 91 -10.90 2.86 -7.84
N SER A 92 -10.76 1.82 -7.03
CA SER A 92 -11.81 1.44 -6.08
C SER A 92 -11.98 2.52 -5.01
N MET A 93 -13.22 2.78 -4.59
CA MET A 93 -13.51 3.75 -3.55
C MET A 93 -12.84 3.38 -2.22
N ASP A 94 -12.82 2.10 -1.86
CA ASP A 94 -12.12 1.60 -0.67
C ASP A 94 -10.66 1.25 -0.99
N SER A 95 -9.86 2.28 -1.26
CA SER A 95 -8.44 2.15 -1.61
C SER A 95 -7.58 3.16 -0.84
N ALA A 96 -6.29 2.83 -0.72
CA ALA A 96 -5.30 3.76 -0.19
C ALA A 96 -5.24 5.04 -1.03
N ASP A 97 -5.38 4.93 -2.35
CA ASP A 97 -5.30 6.06 -3.29
C ASP A 97 -6.37 7.10 -3.03
N VAL A 98 -7.63 6.66 -2.86
CA VAL A 98 -8.77 7.54 -2.55
C VAL A 98 -8.67 8.06 -1.11
N TRP A 99 -8.34 7.20 -0.15
CA TRP A 99 -8.21 7.63 1.24
C TRP A 99 -7.11 8.68 1.43
N SER A 100 -5.96 8.54 0.77
CA SER A 100 -4.84 9.49 0.91
C SER A 100 -4.95 10.74 0.05
N ASN A 101 -5.84 10.76 -0.93
CA ASN A 101 -6.06 11.88 -1.86
C ASN A 101 -7.58 12.12 -2.06
N PRO A 102 -8.31 12.49 -0.99
CA PRO A 102 -9.76 12.71 -1.06
C PRO A 102 -10.15 13.94 -1.88
#